data_AF-A0A0V1B8A6-F1
#
_entry.id   AF-A0A0V1B8A6-F1
#
_cell.length_a   1.000
_cell.length_b   1.000
_cell.length_c   1.000
_cell.angle_alpha   90.00
_cell.angle_beta   90.00
_cell.angle_gamma   90.00
#
_symmetry.space_group_name_H-M   'P 1'
#
loop_
_entity.id
_entity.type
_entity.pdbx_description
1 polymer ?
#
loop_
_entity_poly.entity_id
_entity_poly.type
_entity_poly.pdbx_seq_one_letter_code
_entity_poly.pdbx_strand_id
1 'polypeptide(L)'
;MDDQLETAYEAKFSVLDMDMAKKAQGASKAAGPINEAEQKRQAELMKQASIAVQSALGEQASAAGRRVFFARHGERMDRVFPAWTRLSYTESGNYKPYDMNMPISMVPRLNGVNDFYDDPPITELGYFVSQLIGRGAKLNCINFDTVYCSPALRCAQSAHGMLKAFTKTKPKICIEPGLFEYMGWYKEENLNFLSTLEMAVQGYEVDPDYFPVISCEDLKTKYKNETIEEYYKRTGDVIGSILSRHTKSPCNILFVVHAPTLDAGSRFLTKKTANVPDVNDLKQVGVHYPFGSVVALEENKSDNTWKLMHCALPSISFLDCTNRIDFKFFNRP
;
A
#
# COMPACT_ATOMS: atom_id res chain seq x y z
N MET A 1 -37.17 5.08 17.46
CA MET A 1 -37.35 3.70 16.96
C MET A 1 -36.25 3.54 15.95
N ASP A 2 -35.07 3.13 16.42
CA ASP A 2 -33.92 2.88 15.56
C ASP A 2 -34.16 1.54 14.87
N ASP A 3 -34.54 1.58 13.59
CA ASP A 3 -34.36 0.44 12.70
C ASP A 3 -32.84 0.28 12.50
N GLN A 4 -32.23 -0.50 13.39
CA GLN A 4 -30.97 -1.16 13.07
C GLN A 4 -31.27 -2.15 11.94
N LEU A 5 -31.17 -1.67 10.70
CA LEU A 5 -31.01 -2.50 9.52
C LEU A 5 -29.81 -3.43 9.79
N GLU A 6 -30.09 -4.66 10.24
CA GLU A 6 -29.13 -5.76 10.23
C GLU A 6 -28.64 -5.91 8.80
N THR A 7 -27.48 -5.32 8.52
CA THR A 7 -26.87 -5.41 7.19
C THR A 7 -26.53 -6.87 6.93
N ALA A 8 -27.22 -7.50 5.98
CA ALA A 8 -27.00 -8.88 5.54
C ALA A 8 -25.55 -9.15 5.07
N TYR A 9 -24.75 -8.10 4.87
CA TYR A 9 -23.35 -8.17 4.50
C TYR A 9 -22.49 -7.29 5.41
N GLU A 10 -22.37 -7.68 6.69
CA GLU A 10 -21.30 -7.16 7.53
C GLU A 10 -20.09 -8.09 7.35
N ALA A 11 -19.20 -7.70 6.45
CA ALA A 11 -17.91 -8.34 6.24
C ALA A 11 -17.04 -8.20 7.50
N LYS A 12 -17.35 -8.88 8.61
CA LYS A 12 -16.41 -9.15 9.71
C LYS A 12 -15.61 -10.38 9.31
N PHE A 13 -14.83 -10.25 8.22
CA PHE A 13 -14.17 -11.41 7.61
C PHE A 13 -13.27 -12.12 8.60
N SER A 14 -13.37 -13.44 8.56
CA SER A 14 -12.45 -14.41 9.12
C SER A 14 -11.03 -13.91 8.94
N VAL A 15 -10.32 -13.78 10.05
CA VAL A 15 -8.88 -13.84 10.05
C VAL A 15 -8.49 -14.99 9.12
N LEU A 16 -7.65 -14.72 8.11
CA LEU A 16 -7.06 -15.76 7.29
C LEU A 16 -6.16 -16.58 8.21
N ASP A 17 -6.78 -17.52 8.91
CA ASP A 17 -6.13 -18.49 9.77
C ASP A 17 -5.42 -19.47 8.85
N MET A 18 -4.10 -19.30 8.73
CA MET A 18 -3.27 -20.32 8.08
C MET A 18 -3.24 -21.61 8.89
N ASP A 19 -3.63 -21.57 10.17
CA ASP A 19 -3.88 -22.73 11.03
C ASP A 19 -5.38 -23.06 11.04
N MET A 20 -5.90 -23.56 9.92
CA MET A 20 -7.27 -24.09 9.78
C MET A 20 -7.59 -25.29 10.71
N ALA A 21 -7.52 -25.16 12.04
CA ALA A 21 -7.65 -26.32 12.94
C ALA A 21 -8.36 -26.08 14.28
N LYS A 22 -8.94 -24.91 14.56
CA LYS A 22 -9.88 -24.78 15.69
C LYS A 22 -11.25 -24.31 15.22
N LYS A 23 -12.00 -25.22 14.59
CA LYS A 23 -13.44 -25.05 14.36
C LYS A 23 -14.11 -24.63 15.68
N ALA A 24 -14.99 -23.62 15.62
CA ALA A 24 -15.78 -23.19 16.77
C ALA A 24 -16.41 -24.42 17.45
N GLN A 25 -16.10 -24.64 18.73
CA GLN A 25 -16.71 -25.74 19.48
C GLN A 25 -18.23 -25.56 19.48
N GLY A 26 -18.97 -26.56 19.00
CA GLY A 26 -20.43 -26.51 18.87
C GLY A 26 -20.97 -26.13 17.48
N ALA A 27 -20.10 -25.86 16.48
CA ALA A 27 -20.55 -25.70 15.10
C ALA A 27 -21.18 -26.99 14.57
N SER A 28 -22.37 -26.87 13.98
CA SER A 28 -23.11 -28.02 13.45
C SER A 28 -22.37 -28.66 12.29
N LYS A 29 -22.35 -30.01 12.28
CA LYS A 29 -21.80 -30.81 11.16
C LYS A 29 -22.88 -31.28 10.19
N ALA A 30 -24.13 -30.86 10.38
CA ALA A 30 -25.24 -31.29 9.55
C ALA A 30 -25.13 -30.70 8.15
N ALA A 31 -25.24 -31.54 7.12
CA ALA A 31 -25.43 -31.12 5.75
C ALA A 31 -26.94 -31.09 5.43
N GLY A 32 -27.44 -29.95 4.96
CA GLY A 32 -28.87 -29.76 4.64
C GLY A 32 -29.42 -28.41 5.13
N PRO A 33 -30.67 -28.06 4.77
CA PRO A 33 -31.30 -26.83 5.24
C PRO A 33 -31.48 -26.87 6.76
N ILE A 34 -30.90 -25.87 7.43
CA ILE A 34 -31.09 -25.63 8.87
C ILE A 34 -32.20 -24.60 9.08
N ASN A 35 -32.88 -24.66 10.23
CA ASN A 35 -33.88 -23.66 10.56
C ASN A 35 -33.23 -22.30 10.87
N GLU A 36 -34.02 -21.23 10.83
CA GLU A 36 -33.54 -19.86 11.01
C GLU A 36 -32.81 -19.66 12.36
N ALA A 37 -33.33 -20.25 13.44
CA ALA A 37 -32.74 -20.15 14.77
C ALA A 37 -31.34 -20.78 14.82
N GLU A 38 -31.18 -21.95 14.20
CA GLU A 38 -29.89 -22.63 14.08
C GLU A 38 -28.95 -21.84 13.16
N GLN A 39 -29.44 -21.25 12.08
CA GLN A 39 -28.63 -20.41 11.18
C GLN A 39 -28.07 -19.17 11.91
N LYS A 40 -28.90 -18.48 12.70
CA LYS A 40 -28.47 -17.35 13.55
C LYS A 40 -27.45 -17.80 14.60
N ARG A 41 -27.67 -18.94 15.24
CA ARG A 41 -26.73 -19.52 16.22
C ARG A 41 -25.37 -19.83 15.60
N GLN A 42 -25.35 -20.46 14.42
CA GLN A 42 -24.12 -20.78 13.71
C GLN A 42 -23.37 -19.51 13.28
N ALA A 43 -24.08 -18.47 12.82
CA ALA A 43 -23.48 -17.18 12.46
C ALA A 43 -22.79 -16.50 13.67
N GLU A 44 -23.44 -16.49 14.85
CA GLU A 44 -22.86 -15.90 16.06
C GLU A 44 -21.63 -16.71 16.55
N LEU A 45 -21.66 -18.05 16.46
CA LEU A 45 -20.50 -18.89 16.76
C LEU A 45 -19.31 -18.59 15.84
N MET A 46 -19.54 -18.39 14.54
CA MET A 46 -18.47 -18.00 13.60
C MET A 46 -17.87 -16.63 13.91
N LYS A 47 -18.71 -15.69 14.33
CA LYS A 47 -18.28 -14.35 14.76
C LYS A 47 -17.44 -14.42 16.03
N GLN A 48 -17.87 -15.18 17.03
CA GLN A 48 -17.11 -15.41 18.27
C GLN A 48 -15.77 -16.09 18.01
N ALA A 49 -15.74 -17.09 17.12
CA ALA A 49 -14.50 -17.75 16.73
C ALA A 49 -13.53 -16.77 16.03
N SER A 50 -14.04 -15.91 15.15
CA SER A 50 -13.22 -14.87 14.50
C SER A 50 -12.62 -13.89 15.52
N ILE A 51 -13.38 -13.48 16.54
CA ILE A 51 -12.89 -12.63 17.64
C ILE A 51 -11.81 -13.36 18.45
N ALA A 52 -12.01 -14.64 18.77
CA ALA A 52 -11.04 -15.43 19.53
C ALA A 52 -9.71 -15.59 18.77
N VAL A 53 -9.76 -15.84 17.47
CA VAL A 53 -8.57 -15.90 16.60
C VAL A 53 -7.86 -14.54 16.58
N GLN A 54 -8.60 -13.44 16.45
CA GLN A 54 -8.00 -12.10 16.49
C GLN A 54 -7.30 -11.81 17.82
N SER A 55 -7.90 -12.19 18.95
CA SER A 55 -7.26 -12.05 20.27
C SER A 55 -5.99 -12.90 20.39
N ALA A 56 -6.02 -14.15 19.91
CA ALA A 56 -4.86 -15.04 19.92
C ALA A 56 -3.72 -14.54 19.03
N LEU A 57 -4.03 -13.96 17.86
CA LEU A 57 -3.05 -13.27 17.02
C LEU A 57 -2.42 -12.08 17.75
N GLY A 58 -3.22 -11.30 18.49
CA GLY A 58 -2.71 -10.20 19.31
C GLY A 58 -1.73 -10.66 20.39
N GLU A 59 -1.99 -11.81 21.02
CA GLU A 59 -1.11 -12.41 22.02
C GLU A 59 0.19 -12.97 21.41
N GLN A 60 0.11 -13.63 20.24
CA GLN A 60 1.29 -14.07 19.48
C GLN A 60 2.11 -12.92 18.91
N ALA A 61 1.47 -11.79 18.58
CA ALA A 61 2.11 -10.63 17.97
C ALA A 61 3.02 -9.85 18.93
N SER A 62 3.23 -10.29 20.17
CA SER A 62 4.19 -9.76 21.16
C SER A 62 5.58 -9.57 20.52
N ALA A 63 5.78 -8.40 19.92
CA ALA A 63 6.95 -8.04 19.15
C ALA A 63 8.13 -7.77 20.10
N ALA A 64 9.24 -8.48 19.90
CA ALA A 64 10.46 -8.20 20.64
C ALA A 64 11.23 -7.01 20.04
N GLY A 65 11.13 -6.79 18.73
CA GLY A 65 11.92 -5.83 17.96
C GLY A 65 11.11 -4.81 17.18
N ARG A 66 11.79 -4.04 16.33
CA ARG A 66 11.17 -3.14 15.35
C ARG A 66 10.68 -3.95 14.15
N ARG A 67 9.56 -3.55 13.58
CA ARG A 67 8.99 -4.15 12.37
C ARG A 67 8.91 -3.11 11.27
N VAL A 68 9.31 -3.50 10.07
CA VAL A 68 9.32 -2.66 8.88
C VAL A 68 8.44 -3.31 7.84
N PHE A 69 7.54 -2.51 7.26
CA PHE A 69 6.63 -2.91 6.20
C PHE A 69 6.92 -2.06 4.97
N PHE A 70 7.38 -2.66 3.89
CA PHE A 70 7.50 -1.99 2.59
C PHE A 70 6.29 -2.35 1.74
N ALA A 71 5.45 -1.38 1.45
CA ALA A 71 4.28 -1.53 0.60
C ALA A 71 4.51 -0.84 -0.75
N ARG A 72 4.31 -1.56 -1.86
CA ARG A 72 4.24 -0.94 -3.18
C ARG A 72 2.92 -0.17 -3.29
N HIS A 73 2.96 1.01 -3.90
CA HIS A 73 1.75 1.76 -4.24
C HIS A 73 0.76 0.93 -5.09
N GLY A 74 -0.49 1.40 -5.16
CA GLY A 74 -1.58 0.77 -5.89
C GLY A 74 -1.46 0.87 -7.41
N GLU A 75 -2.42 0.26 -8.10
CA GLU A 75 -2.54 0.29 -9.55
C GLU A 75 -2.53 1.73 -10.09
N ARG A 76 -1.68 1.98 -11.09
CA ARG A 76 -1.48 3.32 -11.64
C ARG A 76 -2.44 3.62 -12.79
N MET A 77 -2.91 4.86 -12.84
CA MET A 77 -3.78 5.37 -13.89
C MET A 77 -3.17 5.22 -15.30
N ASP A 78 -1.91 5.61 -15.47
CA ASP A 78 -1.21 5.57 -16.76
C ASP A 78 -0.96 4.15 -17.28
N ARG A 79 -0.93 3.15 -16.39
CA ARG A 79 -0.73 1.74 -16.75
C ARG A 79 -2.01 1.09 -17.26
N VAL A 80 -3.15 1.43 -16.66
CA VAL A 80 -4.47 0.93 -17.09
C VAL A 80 -4.98 1.71 -18.29
N PHE A 81 -4.75 3.02 -18.31
CA PHE A 81 -5.29 3.93 -19.30
C PHE A 81 -4.19 4.83 -19.91
N PRO A 82 -3.34 4.32 -20.82
CA PRO A 82 -2.17 5.06 -21.31
C PRO A 82 -2.47 6.44 -21.93
N ALA A 83 -3.67 6.65 -22.48
CA ALA A 83 -4.09 7.91 -23.09
C ALA A 83 -5.00 8.79 -22.19
N TRP A 84 -5.08 8.49 -20.90
CA TRP A 84 -6.08 9.11 -20.00
C TRP A 84 -5.96 10.63 -19.90
N THR A 85 -4.76 11.20 -19.91
CA THR A 85 -4.56 12.67 -19.82
C THR A 85 -5.19 13.40 -21.00
N ARG A 86 -5.18 12.80 -22.20
CA ARG A 86 -5.84 13.35 -23.39
C ARG A 86 -7.35 13.12 -23.39
N LEU A 87 -7.79 11.95 -22.92
CA LEU A 87 -9.19 11.52 -23.03
C LEU A 87 -10.07 11.98 -21.86
N SER A 88 -9.47 12.26 -20.70
CA SER A 88 -10.19 12.61 -19.47
C SER A 88 -10.20 14.11 -19.19
N TYR A 89 -9.61 14.94 -20.05
CA TYR A 89 -9.61 16.38 -19.88
C TYR A 89 -10.27 17.06 -21.08
N THR A 90 -11.15 18.02 -20.82
CA THR A 90 -11.72 18.87 -21.86
C THR A 90 -10.70 19.90 -22.36
N GLU A 91 -10.97 20.54 -23.50
CA GLU A 91 -10.16 21.67 -24.00
C GLU A 91 -10.09 22.83 -22.99
N SER A 92 -11.13 22.99 -22.15
CA SER A 92 -11.17 23.96 -21.06
C SER A 92 -10.45 23.50 -19.78
N GLY A 93 -9.77 22.34 -19.80
CA GLY A 93 -8.98 21.82 -18.68
C GLY A 93 -9.79 21.12 -17.58
N ASN A 94 -11.09 20.86 -17.79
CA ASN A 94 -11.92 20.19 -16.80
C ASN A 94 -11.71 18.67 -16.87
N TYR A 95 -11.47 18.05 -15.73
CA TYR A 95 -11.35 16.60 -15.62
C TYR A 95 -12.73 15.92 -15.66
N LYS A 96 -12.84 14.85 -16.44
CA LYS A 96 -14.01 14.00 -16.56
C LYS A 96 -13.57 12.53 -16.71
N PRO A 97 -13.81 11.68 -15.70
CA PRO A 97 -13.52 10.25 -15.84
C PRO A 97 -14.45 9.60 -16.88
N TYR A 98 -13.92 8.67 -17.67
CA TYR A 98 -14.69 7.90 -18.66
C TYR A 98 -14.78 6.41 -18.34
N ASP A 99 -14.09 5.97 -17.30
CA ASP A 99 -14.11 4.60 -16.79
C ASP A 99 -14.33 4.64 -15.27
N MET A 100 -15.08 3.69 -14.72
CA MET A 100 -15.40 3.65 -13.29
C MET A 100 -14.17 3.35 -12.42
N ASN A 101 -13.08 2.84 -13.00
CA ASN A 101 -11.81 2.67 -12.30
C ASN A 101 -11.00 3.97 -12.22
N MET A 102 -11.49 5.07 -12.80
CA MET A 102 -10.82 6.37 -12.70
C MET A 102 -11.31 7.15 -11.47
N PRO A 103 -10.43 7.92 -10.78
CA PRO A 103 -10.83 8.83 -9.72
C PRO A 103 -11.97 9.73 -10.14
N ILE A 104 -12.86 10.05 -9.21
CA ILE A 104 -13.96 11.00 -9.48
C ILE A 104 -13.45 12.44 -9.69
N SER A 105 -12.30 12.78 -9.13
CA SER A 105 -11.69 14.11 -9.17
C SER A 105 -10.17 14.02 -9.15
N MET A 106 -9.51 15.04 -9.68
CA MET A 106 -8.06 15.16 -9.71
C MET A 106 -7.57 16.26 -8.77
N VAL A 107 -6.39 16.05 -8.19
CA VAL A 107 -5.69 17.08 -7.42
C VAL A 107 -5.26 18.23 -8.33
N PRO A 108 -5.35 19.50 -7.91
CA PRO A 108 -4.76 20.61 -8.65
C PRO A 108 -3.24 20.42 -8.79
N ARG A 109 -2.67 20.83 -9.92
CA ARG A 109 -1.23 20.78 -10.21
C ARG A 109 -0.77 22.13 -10.76
N LEU A 110 0.46 22.52 -10.42
CA LEU A 110 1.03 23.82 -10.79
C LEU A 110 1.06 24.02 -12.32
N ASN A 111 1.47 23.01 -13.08
CA ASN A 111 1.49 23.05 -14.55
C ASN A 111 0.31 22.29 -15.17
N GLY A 112 -0.78 22.09 -14.41
CA GLY A 112 -1.98 21.42 -14.86
C GLY A 112 -1.76 19.95 -15.24
N VAL A 113 -2.41 19.52 -16.33
CA VAL A 113 -2.43 18.10 -16.75
C VAL A 113 -1.03 17.53 -17.05
N ASN A 114 -0.08 18.40 -17.44
CA ASN A 114 1.25 17.96 -17.85
C ASN A 114 2.05 17.34 -16.70
N ASP A 115 1.85 17.82 -15.47
CA ASP A 115 2.55 17.28 -14.30
C ASP A 115 2.15 15.83 -13.98
N PHE A 116 1.06 15.32 -14.55
CA PHE A 116 0.62 13.93 -14.36
C PHE A 116 1.27 12.93 -15.32
N TYR A 117 1.97 13.38 -16.36
CA TYR A 117 2.71 12.46 -17.23
C TYR A 117 3.81 11.74 -16.44
N ASP A 118 4.55 12.48 -15.63
CA ASP A 118 5.71 11.98 -14.87
C ASP A 118 5.30 11.53 -13.44
N ASP A 119 4.13 11.98 -12.96
CA ASP A 119 3.60 11.67 -11.62
C ASP A 119 2.08 11.35 -11.65
N PRO A 120 1.68 10.23 -12.28
CA PRO A 120 0.28 9.83 -12.40
C PRO A 120 -0.32 9.39 -11.05
N PRO A 121 -1.64 9.56 -10.85
CA PRO A 121 -2.34 9.04 -9.68
C PRO A 121 -2.52 7.51 -9.75
N ILE A 122 -3.04 6.93 -8.65
CA ILE A 122 -3.62 5.58 -8.68
C ILE A 122 -5.06 5.59 -9.19
N THR A 123 -5.54 4.41 -9.59
CA THR A 123 -6.95 4.14 -9.94
C THR A 123 -7.83 3.98 -8.69
N GLU A 124 -9.15 3.91 -8.86
CA GLU A 124 -10.09 3.59 -7.78
C GLU A 124 -9.84 2.18 -7.22
N LEU A 125 -9.55 1.18 -8.07
CA LEU A 125 -9.13 -0.15 -7.62
C LEU A 125 -7.79 -0.10 -6.88
N GLY A 126 -6.83 0.69 -7.34
CA GLY A 126 -5.56 0.90 -6.65
C GLY A 126 -5.76 1.49 -5.25
N TYR A 127 -6.70 2.43 -5.10
CA TYR A 127 -7.06 3.00 -3.81
C TYR A 127 -7.78 1.99 -2.92
N PHE A 128 -8.74 1.23 -3.47
CA PHE A 128 -9.46 0.17 -2.77
C PHE A 128 -8.51 -0.92 -2.24
N VAL A 129 -7.58 -1.41 -3.07
CA VAL A 129 -6.54 -2.37 -2.66
C VAL A 129 -5.70 -1.79 -1.51
N SER A 130 -5.37 -0.50 -1.55
CA SER A 130 -4.66 0.17 -0.47
C SER A 130 -5.46 0.14 0.85
N GLN A 131 -6.77 0.35 0.80
CA GLN A 131 -7.65 0.22 1.97
C GLN A 131 -7.70 -1.22 2.50
N LEU A 132 -7.73 -2.22 1.62
CA LEU A 132 -7.68 -3.64 2.00
C LEU A 132 -6.38 -3.99 2.74
N ILE A 133 -5.24 -3.46 2.30
CA ILE A 133 -3.94 -3.66 2.97
C ILE A 133 -3.99 -3.10 4.40
N GLY A 134 -4.44 -1.85 4.57
CA GLY A 134 -4.55 -1.22 5.89
C GLY A 134 -5.51 -1.97 6.81
N ARG A 135 -6.63 -2.45 6.25
CA ARG A 135 -7.59 -3.30 6.97
C ARG A 135 -6.97 -4.63 7.37
N GLY A 136 -6.22 -5.27 6.47
CA GLY A 136 -5.48 -6.51 6.74
C GLY A 136 -4.49 -6.35 7.88
N ALA A 137 -3.74 -5.24 7.91
CA ALA A 137 -2.80 -4.94 9.00
C ALA A 137 -3.52 -4.84 10.34
N LYS A 138 -4.63 -4.09 10.39
CA LYS A 138 -5.44 -3.95 11.61
C LYS A 138 -6.01 -5.29 12.09
N LEU A 139 -6.45 -6.15 11.17
CA LEU A 139 -6.96 -7.49 11.51
C LEU A 139 -5.86 -8.42 12.05
N ASN A 140 -4.62 -8.24 11.59
CA ASN A 140 -3.44 -8.94 12.11
C ASN A 140 -2.80 -8.24 13.33
N CYS A 141 -3.54 -7.36 14.00
CA CYS A 141 -3.08 -6.63 15.19
C CYS A 141 -1.81 -5.79 14.95
N ILE A 142 -1.57 -5.36 13.71
CA ILE A 142 -0.48 -4.44 13.35
C ILE A 142 -1.04 -3.02 13.36
N ASN A 143 -0.56 -2.20 14.28
CA ASN A 143 -0.79 -0.75 14.29
C ASN A 143 0.48 -0.06 13.80
N PHE A 144 0.40 0.73 12.73
CA PHE A 144 1.54 1.50 12.24
C PHE A 144 1.79 2.71 13.16
N ASP A 145 2.99 2.81 13.71
CA ASP A 145 3.38 3.90 14.60
C ASP A 145 3.96 5.08 13.82
N THR A 146 4.58 4.82 12.66
CA THR A 146 5.10 5.86 11.78
C THR A 146 5.01 5.41 10.32
N VAL A 147 4.67 6.36 9.44
CA VAL A 147 4.52 6.12 8.00
C VAL A 147 5.46 7.03 7.23
N TYR A 148 6.33 6.44 6.43
CA TYR A 148 7.16 7.12 5.45
C TYR A 148 6.64 6.83 4.04
N CYS A 149 6.68 7.83 3.18
CA CYS A 149 6.12 7.71 1.85
C CYS A 149 7.04 8.39 0.84
N SER A 150 7.25 7.74 -0.31
CA SER A 150 7.83 8.41 -1.48
C SER A 150 6.99 9.64 -1.88
N PRO A 151 7.59 10.71 -2.45
CA PRO A 151 6.86 11.93 -2.82
C PRO A 151 5.92 11.75 -4.02
N ALA A 152 5.97 10.60 -4.71
CA ALA A 152 5.08 10.31 -5.82
C ALA A 152 3.61 10.32 -5.38
N LEU A 153 2.74 10.95 -6.18
CA LEU A 153 1.31 11.06 -5.89
C LEU A 153 0.68 9.69 -5.64
N ARG A 154 1.03 8.70 -6.46
CA ARG A 154 0.59 7.30 -6.32
C ARG A 154 0.93 6.69 -4.96
N CYS A 155 2.10 6.99 -4.41
CA CYS A 155 2.50 6.50 -3.08
C CYS A 155 1.71 7.21 -1.98
N ALA A 156 1.56 8.54 -2.07
CA ALA A 156 0.80 9.33 -1.09
C ALA A 156 -0.68 8.91 -1.03
N GLN A 157 -1.30 8.67 -2.19
CA GLN A 157 -2.68 8.18 -2.28
C GLN A 157 -2.83 6.77 -1.67
N SER A 158 -1.87 5.88 -1.93
CA SER A 158 -1.87 4.54 -1.32
C SER A 158 -1.69 4.60 0.19
N ALA A 159 -0.75 5.40 0.69
CA ALA A 159 -0.55 5.60 2.13
C ALA A 159 -1.83 6.12 2.80
N HIS A 160 -2.45 7.14 2.20
CA HIS A 160 -3.73 7.67 2.67
C HIS A 160 -4.85 6.61 2.69
N GLY A 161 -4.94 5.77 1.66
CA GLY A 161 -5.88 4.65 1.59
C GLY A 161 -5.66 3.63 2.70
N MET A 162 -4.42 3.18 2.91
CA MET A 162 -4.05 2.24 3.99
C MET A 162 -4.42 2.80 5.37
N LEU A 163 -4.24 4.11 5.58
CA LEU A 163 -4.55 4.76 6.85
C LEU A 163 -6.04 4.91 7.16
N LYS A 164 -6.94 4.71 6.20
CA LYS A 164 -8.40 4.72 6.46
C LYS A 164 -8.83 3.67 7.48
N ALA A 165 -8.09 2.57 7.62
CA ALA A 165 -8.38 1.55 8.62
C ALA A 165 -8.11 2.01 10.08
N PHE A 166 -7.26 3.02 10.27
CA PHE A 166 -6.69 3.43 11.57
C PHE A 166 -7.31 4.74 12.10
N THR A 167 -8.64 4.82 12.16
CA THR A 167 -9.37 6.07 12.47
C THR A 167 -9.08 6.73 13.82
N LYS A 168 -8.53 6.01 14.81
CA LYS A 168 -8.27 6.53 16.16
C LYS A 168 -6.86 7.09 16.36
N THR A 169 -5.86 6.48 15.71
CA THR A 169 -4.44 6.79 15.92
C THR A 169 -3.80 7.53 14.74
N LYS A 170 -4.43 7.46 13.54
CA LYS A 170 -3.98 8.00 12.24
C LYS A 170 -2.57 8.64 12.29
N PRO A 171 -1.49 7.83 12.17
CA PRO A 171 -0.16 8.39 12.06
C PRO A 171 -0.11 9.32 10.84
N LYS A 172 0.60 10.44 10.96
CA LYS A 172 0.84 11.33 9.81
C LYS A 172 1.83 10.70 8.84
N ILE A 173 1.70 11.04 7.56
CA ILE A 173 2.54 10.55 6.46
C ILE A 173 3.75 11.46 6.31
N CYS A 174 4.93 10.95 6.63
CA CYS A 174 6.21 11.61 6.42
C CYS A 174 6.65 11.45 4.96
N ILE A 175 6.58 12.54 4.18
CA ILE A 175 7.02 12.53 2.78
C ILE A 175 8.55 12.56 2.71
N GLU A 176 9.17 11.47 2.27
CA GLU A 176 10.63 11.29 2.15
C GLU A 176 11.03 11.14 0.67
N PRO A 177 11.57 12.20 0.04
CA PRO A 177 12.10 12.18 -1.31
C PRO A 177 13.18 11.13 -1.54
N GLY A 178 14.00 10.83 -0.53
CA GLY A 178 15.01 9.78 -0.59
C GLY A 178 14.46 8.36 -0.88
N LEU A 179 13.15 8.15 -0.72
CA LEU A 179 12.46 6.89 -1.06
C LEU A 179 11.84 6.87 -2.47
N PHE A 180 12.05 7.91 -3.29
CA PHE A 180 11.66 7.87 -4.69
C PHE A 180 12.45 6.81 -5.46
N GLU A 181 11.83 6.26 -6.51
CA GLU A 181 12.43 5.23 -7.34
C GLU A 181 13.65 5.73 -8.13
N TYR A 182 14.17 4.87 -9.00
CA TYR A 182 15.40 5.12 -9.73
C TYR A 182 15.29 6.35 -10.63
N MET A 183 16.05 7.41 -10.31
CA MET A 183 16.05 8.69 -11.02
C MET A 183 16.58 8.56 -12.45
N GLY A 184 17.33 7.50 -12.75
CA GLY A 184 17.79 7.23 -14.12
C GLY A 184 16.66 6.97 -15.13
N TRP A 185 15.42 6.76 -14.67
CA TRP A 185 14.22 6.74 -15.54
C TRP A 185 13.69 8.13 -15.92
N TYR A 186 14.15 9.19 -15.24
CA TYR A 186 13.55 10.53 -15.26
C TYR A 186 14.51 11.62 -15.81
N LYS A 187 15.53 11.25 -16.57
CA LYS A 187 16.64 12.16 -16.95
C LYS A 187 16.19 13.41 -17.71
N GLU A 188 15.19 13.26 -18.57
CA GLU A 188 14.61 14.33 -19.40
C GLU A 188 13.25 14.83 -18.87
N GLU A 189 12.78 14.29 -17.75
CA GLU A 189 11.46 14.56 -17.19
C GLU A 189 11.50 15.72 -16.18
N ASN A 190 10.38 16.43 -16.05
CA ASN A 190 10.24 17.52 -15.09
C ASN A 190 9.37 17.07 -13.92
N LEU A 191 9.97 16.31 -13.00
CA LEU A 191 9.30 15.76 -11.84
C LEU A 191 8.75 16.86 -10.91
N ASN A 192 7.47 17.19 -11.03
CA ASN A 192 6.82 18.20 -10.19
C ASN A 192 5.93 17.56 -9.12
N PHE A 193 6.54 16.99 -8.09
CA PHE A 193 5.79 16.45 -6.95
C PHE A 193 4.93 17.53 -6.27
N LEU A 194 3.77 17.13 -5.75
CA LEU A 194 3.02 17.98 -4.82
C LEU A 194 3.85 18.25 -3.57
N SER A 195 3.82 19.49 -3.12
CA SER A 195 4.33 19.88 -1.81
C SER A 195 3.47 19.31 -0.69
N THR A 196 4.05 19.19 0.50
CA THR A 196 3.34 18.76 1.70
C THR A 196 2.15 19.67 2.01
N LEU A 197 2.27 20.98 1.74
CA LEU A 197 1.16 21.92 1.91
C LEU A 197 0.02 21.64 0.93
N GLU A 198 0.32 21.45 -0.36
CA GLU A 198 -0.71 21.12 -1.34
C GLU A 198 -1.40 19.80 -1.00
N MET A 199 -0.64 18.79 -0.57
CA MET A 199 -1.20 17.52 -0.09
C MET A 199 -2.12 17.73 1.14
N ALA A 200 -1.69 18.52 2.13
CA ALA A 200 -2.51 18.81 3.32
C ALA A 200 -3.82 19.53 2.96
N VAL A 201 -3.77 20.51 2.05
CA VAL A 201 -4.96 21.24 1.56
C VAL A 201 -5.94 20.30 0.84
N GLN A 202 -5.44 19.28 0.15
CA GLN A 202 -6.26 18.25 -0.48
C GLN A 202 -6.76 17.17 0.50
N GLY A 203 -6.45 17.29 1.81
CA GLY A 203 -6.93 16.39 2.85
C GLY A 203 -6.11 15.11 3.04
N TYR A 204 -4.89 15.04 2.47
CA TYR A 204 -3.95 13.98 2.81
C TYR A 204 -3.41 14.21 4.23
N GLU A 205 -3.30 13.13 5.01
CA GLU A 205 -2.87 13.14 6.42
C GLU A 205 -1.33 13.23 6.50
N VAL A 206 -0.72 14.19 5.83
CA VAL A 206 0.74 14.36 5.76
C VAL A 206 1.29 15.08 6.98
N ASP A 207 2.56 14.82 7.29
CA ASP A 207 3.26 15.52 8.36
C ASP A 207 4.00 16.75 7.82
N PRO A 208 3.51 17.98 8.07
CA PRO A 208 4.18 19.20 7.63
C PRO A 208 5.48 19.47 8.39
N ASP A 209 5.65 18.87 9.58
CA ASP A 209 6.80 19.10 10.46
C ASP A 209 7.93 18.09 10.21
N TYR A 210 7.72 17.13 9.30
CA TYR A 210 8.72 16.13 8.96
C TYR A 210 9.88 16.73 8.15
N PHE A 211 11.10 16.58 8.66
CA PHE A 211 12.32 16.93 7.93
C PHE A 211 12.92 15.70 7.23
N PRO A 212 12.93 15.68 5.88
CA PRO A 212 13.40 14.53 5.11
C PRO A 212 14.92 14.34 5.22
N VAL A 213 15.38 13.09 5.08
CA VAL A 213 16.79 12.73 4.96
C VAL A 213 17.36 13.32 3.67
N ILE A 214 16.63 13.22 2.56
CA ILE A 214 16.99 13.83 1.27
C ILE A 214 15.88 14.79 0.86
N SER A 215 16.20 16.05 0.59
CA SER A 215 15.22 17.03 0.10
C SER A 215 14.79 16.72 -1.34
N CYS A 216 13.62 17.23 -1.76
CA CYS A 216 13.20 17.14 -3.17
C CYS A 216 14.22 17.75 -4.12
N GLU A 217 14.85 18.86 -3.72
CA GLU A 217 15.88 19.54 -4.51
C GLU A 217 17.14 18.67 -4.66
N ASP A 218 17.61 18.07 -3.57
CA ASP A 218 18.76 17.18 -3.59
C ASP A 218 18.49 15.93 -4.44
N LEU A 219 17.29 15.35 -4.35
CA LEU A 219 16.88 14.24 -5.20
C LEU A 219 16.99 14.61 -6.70
N LYS A 220 16.44 15.76 -7.08
CA LYS A 220 16.39 16.23 -8.48
C LYS A 220 17.73 16.68 -9.03
N THR A 221 18.65 17.13 -8.18
CA THR A 221 19.95 17.68 -8.59
C THR A 221 21.07 16.65 -8.44
N LYS A 222 21.26 16.08 -7.25
CA LYS A 222 22.38 15.21 -6.91
C LYS A 222 22.20 13.78 -7.45
N TYR A 223 20.97 13.31 -7.54
CA TYR A 223 20.66 11.92 -7.95
C TYR A 223 20.11 11.81 -9.36
N LYS A 224 20.01 12.91 -10.12
CA LYS A 224 19.48 12.94 -11.50
C LYS A 224 20.12 11.89 -12.42
N ASN A 225 21.42 11.67 -12.25
CA ASN A 225 22.22 10.76 -13.06
C ASN A 225 22.72 9.55 -12.28
N GLU A 226 22.06 9.18 -11.18
CA GLU A 226 22.48 8.05 -10.36
C GLU A 226 22.55 6.75 -11.18
N THR A 227 23.53 5.88 -10.88
CA THR A 227 23.55 4.48 -11.37
C THR A 227 22.58 3.61 -10.56
N ILE A 228 22.34 2.37 -11.00
CA ILE A 228 21.48 1.45 -10.25
C ILE A 228 22.11 1.12 -8.89
N GLU A 229 23.43 0.98 -8.82
CA GLU A 229 24.18 0.76 -7.58
C GLU A 229 24.05 1.96 -6.64
N GLU A 230 24.18 3.18 -7.17
CA GLU A 230 24.01 4.42 -6.40
C GLU A 230 22.58 4.55 -5.89
N TYR A 231 21.58 4.16 -6.67
CA TYR A 231 20.18 4.10 -6.25
C TYR A 231 19.94 3.12 -5.10
N TYR A 232 20.48 1.90 -5.19
CA TYR A 232 20.40 0.91 -4.10
C TYR A 232 21.10 1.42 -2.84
N LYS A 233 22.25 2.07 -3.01
CA LYS A 233 22.99 2.70 -1.90
C LYS A 233 22.18 3.84 -1.27
N ARG A 234 21.65 4.79 -2.06
CA ARG A 234 20.78 5.88 -1.58
C ARG A 234 19.61 5.33 -0.78
N THR A 235 18.92 4.33 -1.31
CA THR A 235 17.75 3.73 -0.67
C THR A 235 18.13 3.12 0.69
N GLY A 236 19.23 2.37 0.75
CA GLY A 236 19.75 1.81 2.01
C GLY A 236 20.16 2.88 3.02
N ASP A 237 20.88 3.91 2.59
CA ASP A 237 21.33 5.02 3.44
C ASP A 237 20.15 5.79 4.05
N VAL A 238 19.10 6.05 3.25
CA VAL A 238 17.86 6.70 3.71
C VAL A 238 17.12 5.84 4.73
N ILE A 239 16.92 4.55 4.44
CA ILE A 239 16.25 3.62 5.36
C ILE A 239 17.04 3.48 6.65
N GLY A 240 18.36 3.34 6.59
CA GLY A 240 19.23 3.31 7.77
C GLY A 240 19.14 4.58 8.61
N SER A 241 19.10 5.75 7.96
CA SER A 241 18.95 7.05 8.61
C SER A 241 17.56 7.25 9.22
N ILE A 242 16.51 6.68 8.63
CA ILE A 242 15.17 6.68 9.21
C ILE A 242 15.16 5.76 10.44
N LEU A 243 15.68 4.54 10.32
CA LEU A 243 15.70 3.57 11.42
C LEU A 243 16.51 4.05 12.62
N SER A 244 17.57 4.85 12.42
CA SER A 244 18.33 5.43 13.53
C SER A 244 17.52 6.43 14.37
N ARG A 245 16.43 7.01 13.80
CA ARG A 245 15.47 7.86 14.52
C ARG A 245 14.48 7.05 15.37
N HIS A 246 14.35 5.75 15.09
CA HIS A 246 13.42 4.83 15.75
C HIS A 246 14.18 3.84 16.64
N THR A 247 14.69 4.31 17.78
CA THR A 247 15.47 3.47 18.73
C THR A 247 14.58 2.71 19.73
N LYS A 248 13.33 3.14 19.91
CA LYS A 248 12.35 2.49 20.78
C LYS A 248 11.75 1.28 20.07
N SER A 249 11.42 0.26 20.86
CA SER A 249 10.85 -1.00 20.37
C SER A 249 9.94 -1.60 21.46
N PRO A 250 8.86 -2.30 21.08
CA PRO A 250 8.45 -2.56 19.70
C PRO A 250 7.87 -1.33 18.99
N CYS A 251 8.04 -1.27 17.67
CA CYS A 251 7.36 -0.28 16.82
C CYS A 251 7.19 -0.84 15.40
N ASN A 252 6.12 -0.44 14.72
CA ASN A 252 5.80 -0.80 13.34
C ASN A 252 5.96 0.44 12.44
N ILE A 253 6.87 0.35 11.48
CA ILE A 253 7.20 1.42 10.55
C ILE A 253 6.73 1.00 9.15
N LEU A 254 5.84 1.78 8.55
CA LEU A 254 5.35 1.56 7.19
C LEU A 254 6.11 2.45 6.21
N PHE A 255 6.59 1.89 5.12
CA PHE A 255 7.16 2.58 3.97
C PHE A 255 6.27 2.33 2.75
N VAL A 256 5.64 3.37 2.22
CA VAL A 256 4.84 3.29 0.98
C VAL A 256 5.65 3.82 -0.19
N VAL A 257 6.06 2.91 -1.07
CA VAL A 257 7.15 3.12 -2.03
C VAL A 257 6.86 2.42 -3.37
N HIS A 258 7.90 2.23 -4.18
CA HIS A 258 7.86 1.61 -5.50
C HIS A 258 8.39 0.17 -5.45
N ALA A 259 8.10 -0.64 -6.48
CA ALA A 259 8.65 -2.00 -6.59
C ALA A 259 10.20 -2.06 -6.44
N PRO A 260 11.00 -1.25 -7.17
CA PRO A 260 12.46 -1.27 -7.01
C PRO A 260 12.90 -0.83 -5.60
N THR A 261 12.16 0.07 -4.95
CA THR A 261 12.51 0.58 -3.60
C THR A 261 12.24 -0.48 -2.54
N LEU A 262 11.17 -1.25 -2.71
CA LEU A 262 10.84 -2.40 -1.88
C LEU A 262 11.94 -3.48 -1.98
N ASP A 263 12.44 -3.78 -3.18
CA ASP A 263 13.57 -4.70 -3.37
C ASP A 263 14.86 -4.15 -2.73
N ALA A 264 15.25 -2.92 -3.06
CA ALA A 264 16.47 -2.30 -2.52
C ALA A 264 16.45 -2.22 -0.99
N GLY A 265 15.32 -1.77 -0.40
CA GLY A 265 15.16 -1.63 1.04
C GLY A 265 15.17 -2.97 1.78
N SER A 266 14.44 -3.97 1.26
CA SER A 266 14.42 -5.31 1.88
C SER A 266 15.77 -6.01 1.80
N ARG A 267 16.52 -5.85 0.69
CA ARG A 267 17.89 -6.37 0.54
C ARG A 267 18.88 -5.67 1.46
N PHE A 268 18.78 -4.35 1.62
CA PHE A 268 19.58 -3.60 2.56
C PHE A 268 19.41 -4.15 3.99
N LEU A 269 18.16 -4.27 4.47
CA LEU A 269 17.89 -4.77 5.82
C LEU A 269 18.31 -6.23 6.02
N THR A 270 18.16 -7.06 4.98
CA THR A 270 18.57 -8.47 5.03
C THR A 270 20.04 -8.71 4.67
N LYS A 271 20.84 -7.64 4.51
CA LYS A 271 22.27 -7.68 4.17
C LYS A 271 22.58 -8.45 2.87
N LYS A 272 21.66 -8.43 1.89
CA LYS A 272 21.76 -9.07 0.57
C LYS A 272 22.19 -8.08 -0.52
N THR A 273 23.30 -7.36 -0.29
CA THR A 273 23.75 -6.22 -1.12
C THR A 273 24.62 -6.59 -2.31
N ALA A 274 25.09 -7.84 -2.43
CA ALA A 274 26.02 -8.25 -3.49
C ALA A 274 25.37 -8.36 -4.89
N ASN A 275 24.05 -8.55 -4.96
CA ASN A 275 23.33 -8.85 -6.20
C ASN A 275 22.37 -7.70 -6.56
N VAL A 276 22.93 -6.52 -6.84
CA VAL A 276 22.18 -5.40 -7.41
C VAL A 276 21.71 -5.80 -8.83
N PRO A 277 20.44 -5.60 -9.19
CA PRO A 277 19.93 -5.98 -10.51
C PRO A 277 20.58 -5.14 -11.61
N ASP A 278 20.69 -5.72 -12.80
CA ASP A 278 21.01 -4.96 -13.99
C ASP A 278 19.79 -4.16 -14.50
N VAL A 279 19.96 -3.43 -15.61
CA VAL A 279 18.91 -2.59 -16.20
C VAL A 279 17.67 -3.41 -16.63
N ASN A 280 17.86 -4.64 -17.10
CA ASN A 280 16.75 -5.48 -17.56
C ASN A 280 15.98 -6.07 -16.38
N ASP A 281 16.70 -6.56 -15.36
CA ASP A 281 16.09 -7.07 -14.14
C ASP A 281 15.35 -5.97 -13.38
N LEU A 282 15.92 -4.76 -13.31
CA LEU A 282 15.27 -3.62 -12.67
C LEU A 282 13.95 -3.24 -13.37
N LYS A 283 13.85 -3.37 -14.70
CA LYS A 283 12.59 -3.15 -15.44
C LYS A 283 11.52 -4.21 -15.12
N GLN A 284 11.94 -5.42 -14.76
CA GLN A 284 11.04 -6.54 -14.44
C GLN A 284 10.70 -6.66 -12.96
N VAL A 285 11.33 -5.88 -12.08
CA VAL A 285 11.09 -5.91 -10.62
C VAL A 285 9.61 -5.74 -10.28
N GLY A 286 8.85 -4.98 -11.07
CA GLY A 286 7.42 -4.80 -10.90
C GLY A 286 6.56 -6.04 -11.13
N VAL A 287 7.09 -7.07 -11.80
CA VAL A 287 6.46 -8.40 -11.98
C VAL A 287 6.62 -9.21 -10.70
N HIS A 288 7.77 -9.12 -10.04
CA HIS A 288 8.05 -9.84 -8.79
C HIS A 288 7.39 -9.19 -7.56
N TYR A 289 7.21 -7.87 -7.60
CA TYR A 289 6.53 -7.11 -6.56
C TYR A 289 5.32 -6.38 -7.15
N PRO A 290 4.18 -7.05 -7.40
CA PRO A 290 2.99 -6.47 -8.04
C PRO A 290 2.39 -5.30 -7.24
N PHE A 291 1.49 -4.52 -7.85
CA PHE A 291 0.84 -3.38 -7.17
C PHE A 291 0.17 -3.82 -5.86
N GLY A 292 0.35 -3.04 -4.79
CA GLY A 292 -0.15 -3.40 -3.45
C GLY A 292 0.60 -4.54 -2.75
N SER A 293 1.69 -5.07 -3.30
CA SER A 293 2.53 -6.04 -2.58
C SER A 293 3.14 -5.42 -1.31
N VAL A 294 3.26 -6.23 -0.26
CA VAL A 294 3.87 -5.82 1.01
C VAL A 294 4.93 -6.83 1.45
N VAL A 295 6.12 -6.34 1.77
CA VAL A 295 7.17 -7.10 2.44
C VAL A 295 7.27 -6.65 3.89
N ALA A 296 7.11 -7.59 4.82
CA ALA A 296 7.20 -7.35 6.25
C ALA A 296 8.46 -7.98 6.84
N LEU A 297 9.26 -7.21 7.58
CA LEU A 297 10.50 -7.65 8.20
C LEU A 297 10.46 -7.32 9.70
N GLU A 298 10.94 -8.23 10.54
CA GLU A 298 11.12 -8.02 11.97
C GLU A 298 12.61 -8.07 12.33
N GLU A 299 13.03 -7.10 13.15
CA GLU A 299 14.37 -7.05 13.71
C GLU A 299 14.51 -8.04 14.86
N ASN A 300 15.50 -8.91 14.75
CA ASN A 300 15.99 -9.72 15.85
C ASN A 300 17.03 -8.91 16.66
N LYS A 301 16.65 -8.51 17.88
CA LYS A 301 17.51 -7.71 18.75
C LYS A 301 18.81 -8.40 19.17
N SER A 302 18.83 -9.74 19.24
CA SER A 302 20.00 -10.46 19.76
C SER A 302 21.21 -10.38 18.83
N ASP A 303 20.99 -10.30 17.52
CA ASP A 303 22.02 -10.33 16.49
C ASP A 303 21.92 -9.17 15.48
N ASN A 304 20.98 -8.25 15.67
CA ASN A 304 20.72 -7.11 14.79
C ASN A 304 20.52 -7.53 13.32
N THR A 305 19.78 -8.64 13.14
CA THR A 305 19.38 -9.15 11.82
C THR A 305 17.91 -8.92 11.57
N TRP A 306 17.51 -8.80 10.30
CA TRP A 306 16.11 -8.68 9.89
C TRP A 306 15.63 -9.99 9.27
N LYS A 307 14.44 -10.45 9.67
CA LYS A 307 13.82 -11.69 9.19
C LYS A 307 12.48 -11.40 8.54
N LEU A 308 12.18 -12.14 7.46
CA LEU A 308 10.90 -12.06 6.75
C LEU A 308 9.76 -12.60 7.62
N MET A 309 8.71 -11.79 7.75
CA MET A 309 7.47 -12.18 8.40
C MET A 309 6.49 -12.73 7.35
N HIS A 310 6.61 -14.03 7.04
CA HIS A 310 5.86 -14.68 5.96
C HIS A 310 4.33 -14.53 6.05
N CYS A 311 3.77 -14.36 7.26
CA CYS A 311 2.33 -14.33 7.50
C CYS A 311 1.85 -12.96 8.03
N ALA A 312 2.64 -11.90 7.93
CA ALA A 312 2.25 -10.60 8.50
C ALA A 312 1.02 -10.00 7.81
N LEU A 313 0.90 -10.21 6.50
CA LEU A 313 -0.24 -9.80 5.69
C LEU A 313 -0.53 -10.86 4.63
N PRO A 314 -1.79 -11.32 4.49
CA PRO A 314 -2.16 -12.22 3.42
C PRO A 314 -2.10 -11.53 2.04
N SER A 315 -1.94 -12.32 0.99
CA SER A 315 -1.98 -11.82 -0.38
C SER A 315 -3.39 -11.36 -0.78
N ILE A 316 -3.44 -10.43 -1.73
CA ILE A 316 -4.67 -10.02 -2.42
C ILE A 316 -4.53 -10.49 -3.87
N SER A 317 -5.43 -11.37 -4.31
CA SER A 317 -5.49 -11.88 -5.68
C SER A 317 -6.79 -11.43 -6.32
N PHE A 318 -6.71 -10.90 -7.54
CA PHE A 318 -7.87 -10.45 -8.33
C PHE A 318 -7.65 -10.76 -9.80
N LEU A 319 -8.73 -10.75 -10.58
CA LEU A 319 -8.70 -11.01 -12.02
C LEU A 319 -8.31 -9.75 -12.79
N ASP A 320 -7.42 -9.89 -13.77
CA ASP A 320 -7.00 -8.82 -14.67
C ASP A 320 -7.97 -8.73 -15.87
N CYS A 321 -9.18 -8.19 -15.65
CA CYS A 321 -10.19 -8.05 -16.70
C CYS A 321 -11.06 -6.81 -16.57
N THR A 322 -11.66 -6.38 -17.69
CA THR A 322 -12.75 -5.39 -17.70
C THR A 322 -14.10 -6.11 -17.68
N ASN A 323 -15.07 -5.57 -16.95
CA ASN A 323 -16.45 -6.03 -16.99
C ASN A 323 -17.26 -5.42 -18.16
N ARG A 324 -16.62 -4.63 -19.02
CA ARG A 324 -17.24 -4.11 -20.24
C ARG A 324 -17.56 -5.26 -21.17
N ILE A 325 -18.82 -5.34 -21.61
CA ILE A 325 -19.21 -6.34 -22.60
C ILE A 325 -18.43 -6.14 -23.90
N ASP A 326 -18.10 -7.25 -24.56
CA ASP A 326 -17.61 -7.18 -25.93
C ASP A 326 -18.79 -6.81 -26.85
N PHE A 327 -18.88 -5.52 -27.19
CA PHE A 327 -19.92 -5.00 -28.07
C PHE A 327 -19.86 -5.60 -29.48
N LYS A 328 -18.69 -6.02 -29.96
CA LYS A 328 -18.58 -6.68 -31.27
C LYS A 328 -19.18 -8.08 -31.20
N PHE A 329 -18.82 -8.83 -30.16
CA PHE A 329 -19.42 -10.14 -29.92
C PHE A 329 -20.93 -10.03 -29.69
N PHE A 330 -21.37 -9.06 -28.90
CA PHE A 330 -22.80 -8.84 -28.64
C PHE A 330 -23.59 -8.55 -29.93
N ASN A 331 -23.03 -7.74 -30.84
CA ASN A 331 -23.66 -7.36 -32.11
C ASN A 331 -23.27 -8.26 -33.30
N ARG A 332 -22.82 -9.50 -33.05
CA ARG A 332 -22.52 -10.44 -34.15
C ARG A 332 -23.81 -10.78 -34.93
N PRO A 333 -23.75 -10.95 -36.27
CA PRO A 333 -24.91 -11.27 -37.09
C PRO A 333 -25.64 -12.56 -36.70
#